data_AF-A0A362X0Q2-F1
#
_entry.id   AF-A0A362X0Q2-F1
#
_cell.length_a   1.000
_cell.length_b   1.000
_cell.length_c   1.000
_cell.angle_alpha   90.00
_cell.angle_beta   90.00
_cell.angle_gamma   90.00
#
_symmetry.space_group_name_H-M   'P 1'
#
loop_
_entity.id
_entity.type
_entity.pdbx_description
1 polymer ?
#
loop_
_entity_poly.entity_id
_entity_poly.type
_entity_poly.pdbx_seq_one_letter_code
_entity_poly.pdbx_strand_id
1 'polypeptide(L)'
;MKHLIIISAVLLYINSYSQNYQESYKTDICSCIETNRKKDTFLTAGKIYNTCFTKHMVKYAAFIDAEIKEEDRTKKYIVGQKIRRELQEKFKYELVYSCNAYIDIIETKRQSVVQQYRSKKIDSNQIDKLNETVAMQPLWANYYNRGQYFYYIGDLQKALQDVKKSIEDNPLFDNYLATAQQHILLATIYEEQKKYDKAIAIYDAINSKISNPDIAILKAIVARKRNGYRLASEVQHTTSILNAKSREPNDKTLISKRTRAIQTNKTDKKHQQNSSAEKRKDSTKSLRSLFKMKE
;
A
#
# COMPACT_ATOMS: atom_id res chain seq x y z
N MET A 1 41.47 -17.86 -41.40
CA MET A 1 40.47 -16.76 -41.44
C MET A 1 39.07 -17.16 -40.97
N LYS A 2 38.48 -18.29 -41.40
CA LYS A 2 37.14 -18.74 -40.92
C LYS A 2 37.04 -18.94 -39.40
N HIS A 3 38.07 -19.51 -38.75
CA HIS A 3 38.08 -19.68 -37.29
C HIS A 3 38.22 -18.37 -36.50
N LEU A 4 38.90 -17.35 -37.05
CA LEU A 4 39.03 -16.04 -36.40
C LEU A 4 37.70 -15.28 -36.40
N ILE A 5 36.92 -15.43 -37.48
CA ILE A 5 35.59 -14.82 -37.61
C ILE A 5 34.60 -15.49 -36.64
N ILE A 6 34.64 -16.82 -36.48
CA ILE A 6 33.80 -17.55 -35.52
C ILE A 6 34.13 -17.16 -34.07
N ILE A 7 35.42 -17.02 -33.72
CA ILE A 7 35.81 -16.58 -32.37
C ILE A 7 35.37 -15.13 -32.11
N SER A 8 35.46 -14.23 -33.10
CA SER A 8 34.97 -12.85 -32.96
C SER A 8 33.43 -12.78 -32.86
N ALA A 9 32.71 -13.64 -33.59
CA ALA A 9 31.26 -13.72 -33.54
C ALA A 9 30.78 -14.31 -32.21
N VAL A 10 31.48 -15.31 -31.67
CA VAL A 10 31.21 -15.86 -30.32
C VAL A 10 31.51 -14.82 -29.24
N LEU A 11 32.61 -14.08 -29.33
CA LEU A 11 32.91 -12.98 -28.39
C LEU A 11 31.89 -11.84 -28.46
N LEU A 12 31.41 -11.48 -29.65
CA LEU A 12 30.34 -10.48 -29.81
C LEU A 12 28.96 -11.02 -29.34
N TYR A 13 28.71 -12.31 -29.48
CA TYR A 13 27.49 -12.98 -29.01
C TYR A 13 27.46 -13.14 -27.49
N ILE A 14 28.62 -13.39 -26.86
CA ILE A 14 28.75 -13.43 -25.39
C ILE A 14 28.66 -12.00 -24.82
N ASN A 15 29.22 -10.99 -25.50
CA ASN A 15 29.11 -9.59 -25.09
C ASN A 15 27.70 -9.00 -25.22
N SER A 16 26.87 -9.50 -26.15
CA SER A 16 25.45 -9.13 -26.25
C SER A 16 24.57 -9.90 -25.26
N TYR A 17 24.88 -11.15 -24.92
CA TYR A 17 24.21 -11.90 -23.85
C TYR A 17 24.63 -11.47 -22.44
N SER A 18 25.85 -10.95 -22.27
CA SER A 18 26.28 -10.32 -21.02
C SER A 18 25.62 -8.96 -20.79
N GLN A 19 24.85 -8.42 -21.75
CA GLN A 19 24.28 -7.08 -21.59
C GLN A 19 23.18 -6.95 -20.54
N ASN A 20 22.53 -8.02 -20.06
CA ASN A 20 21.80 -7.92 -18.78
C ASN A 20 21.34 -9.27 -18.20
N TYR A 21 22.25 -10.11 -17.71
CA TYR A 21 21.84 -11.37 -17.05
C TYR A 21 20.89 -11.11 -15.87
N GLN A 22 21.01 -9.95 -15.18
CA GLN A 22 20.14 -9.59 -14.06
C GLN A 22 18.68 -9.41 -14.50
N GLU A 23 18.41 -8.77 -15.65
CA GLU A 23 17.04 -8.66 -16.17
C GLU A 23 16.48 -10.02 -16.57
N SER A 24 17.27 -10.85 -17.27
CA SER A 24 16.84 -12.21 -17.63
C SER A 24 16.54 -13.05 -16.38
N TYR A 25 17.35 -12.89 -15.32
CA TYR A 25 17.15 -13.55 -14.04
C TYR A 25 15.86 -13.06 -13.37
N LYS A 26 15.59 -11.75 -13.34
CA LYS A 26 14.32 -11.20 -12.84
C LYS A 26 13.11 -11.69 -13.64
N THR A 27 13.22 -11.78 -14.96
CA THR A 27 12.15 -12.33 -15.83
C THR A 27 11.85 -13.78 -15.49
N ASP A 28 12.88 -14.62 -15.34
CA ASP A 28 12.73 -16.02 -14.95
C ASP A 28 12.10 -16.15 -13.54
N ILE A 29 12.53 -15.32 -12.59
CA ILE A 29 11.94 -15.26 -11.25
C ILE A 29 10.45 -14.88 -11.34
N CYS A 30 10.09 -13.88 -12.14
CA CYS A 30 8.71 -13.45 -12.30
C CYS A 30 7.82 -14.55 -12.90
N SER A 31 8.29 -15.23 -13.95
CA SER A 31 7.60 -16.38 -14.55
C SER A 31 7.39 -17.53 -13.55
N CYS A 32 8.41 -17.78 -12.71
CA CYS A 32 8.29 -18.74 -11.61
C CYS A 32 7.23 -18.30 -10.58
N ILE A 33 7.18 -17.02 -10.20
CA ILE A 33 6.17 -16.47 -9.28
C ILE A 33 4.77 -16.63 -9.86
N GLU A 34 4.56 -16.32 -11.14
CA GLU A 34 3.29 -16.48 -11.84
C GLU A 34 2.78 -17.93 -11.82
N THR A 35 3.70 -18.89 -11.99
CA THR A 35 3.38 -20.31 -11.94
C THR A 35 2.98 -20.76 -10.53
N ASN A 36 3.69 -20.30 -9.49
CA ASN A 36 3.41 -20.67 -8.10
C ASN A 36 2.11 -20.03 -7.58
N ARG A 37 1.80 -18.80 -7.98
CA ARG A 37 0.56 -18.10 -7.61
C ARG A 37 -0.70 -18.89 -8.00
N LYS A 38 -0.65 -19.68 -9.08
CA LYS A 38 -1.78 -20.51 -9.54
C LYS A 38 -1.95 -21.82 -8.77
N LYS A 39 -0.93 -22.25 -8.02
CA LYS A 39 -0.85 -23.60 -7.42
C LYS A 39 -1.12 -23.61 -5.93
N ASP A 40 -0.72 -22.57 -5.20
CA ASP A 40 -0.72 -22.57 -3.74
C ASP A 40 -1.19 -21.22 -3.17
N THR A 41 -2.31 -21.25 -2.46
CA THR A 41 -2.99 -20.09 -1.88
C THR A 41 -2.40 -19.62 -0.54
N PHE A 42 -1.43 -20.34 0.04
CA PHE A 42 -0.98 -20.09 1.42
C PHE A 42 0.47 -19.58 1.55
N LEU A 43 1.23 -19.47 0.46
CA LEU A 43 2.62 -19.02 0.53
C LEU A 43 2.75 -17.49 0.61
N THR A 44 3.64 -17.00 1.47
CA THR A 44 3.97 -15.57 1.54
C THR A 44 4.79 -15.13 0.32
N ALA A 45 4.70 -13.85 -0.06
CA ALA A 45 5.48 -13.27 -1.16
C ALA A 45 6.99 -13.58 -1.03
N GLY A 46 7.54 -13.45 0.19
CA GLY A 46 8.94 -13.74 0.47
C GLY A 46 9.32 -15.21 0.26
N LYS A 47 8.44 -16.16 0.64
CA LYS A 47 8.70 -17.59 0.44
C LYS A 47 8.69 -17.97 -1.03
N ILE A 48 7.70 -17.48 -1.81
CA ILE A 48 7.64 -17.71 -3.25
C ILE A 48 8.87 -17.10 -3.93
N TYR A 49 9.20 -15.84 -3.60
CA TYR A 49 10.37 -15.15 -4.11
C TYR A 49 11.66 -15.93 -3.86
N ASN A 50 11.94 -16.31 -2.61
CA ASN A 50 13.17 -17.04 -2.27
C ASN A 50 13.26 -18.39 -2.99
N THR A 51 12.13 -19.09 -3.13
CA THR A 51 12.05 -20.35 -3.88
C THR A 51 12.42 -20.14 -5.35
N CYS A 52 11.82 -19.14 -5.98
CA CYS A 52 12.07 -18.82 -7.38
C CYS A 52 13.49 -18.28 -7.64
N PHE A 53 13.99 -17.43 -6.74
CA PHE A 53 15.35 -16.94 -6.79
C PHE A 53 16.36 -18.09 -6.74
N THR A 54 16.28 -18.96 -5.74
CA THR A 54 17.19 -20.11 -5.58
C THR A 54 17.09 -21.09 -6.74
N LYS A 55 15.88 -21.38 -7.23
CA LYS A 55 15.67 -22.25 -8.39
C LYS A 55 16.46 -21.79 -9.62
N HIS A 56 16.44 -20.50 -9.90
CA HIS A 56 17.10 -19.94 -11.07
C HIS A 56 18.57 -19.55 -10.82
N MET A 57 19.02 -19.50 -9.56
CA MET A 57 20.42 -19.22 -9.21
C MET A 57 21.39 -20.20 -9.88
N VAL A 58 21.02 -21.48 -10.02
CA VAL A 58 21.85 -22.49 -10.68
C VAL A 58 22.17 -22.11 -12.13
N LYS A 59 21.20 -21.55 -12.85
CA LYS A 59 21.36 -21.08 -14.24
C LYS A 59 22.24 -19.83 -14.31
N TYR A 60 22.11 -18.91 -13.35
CA TYR A 60 22.76 -17.61 -13.42
C TYR A 60 24.12 -17.53 -12.69
N ALA A 61 24.48 -18.54 -11.90
CA ALA A 61 25.72 -18.59 -11.13
C ALA A 61 26.97 -18.35 -11.98
N ALA A 62 27.05 -18.97 -13.17
CA ALA A 62 28.20 -18.85 -14.05
C ALA A 62 28.41 -17.42 -14.56
N PHE A 63 27.32 -16.68 -14.82
CA PHE A 63 27.39 -15.27 -15.25
C PHE A 63 27.89 -14.38 -14.12
N ILE A 64 27.41 -14.61 -12.88
CA ILE A 64 27.87 -13.89 -11.69
C ILE A 64 29.36 -14.12 -11.48
N ASP A 65 29.82 -15.37 -11.55
CA ASP A 65 31.23 -15.71 -11.28
C ASP A 65 32.18 -15.27 -12.40
N ALA A 66 31.66 -15.04 -13.62
CA ALA A 66 32.43 -14.51 -14.75
C ALA A 66 32.79 -13.02 -14.58
N GLU A 67 32.02 -12.26 -13.79
CA GLU A 67 32.28 -10.84 -13.52
C GLU A 67 33.32 -10.60 -12.42
N ILE A 68 33.70 -11.65 -11.67
CA ILE A 68 34.60 -11.53 -10.52
C ILE A 68 36.07 -11.55 -10.98
N LYS A 69 36.74 -10.41 -10.80
CA LYS A 69 38.18 -10.23 -11.03
C LYS A 69 38.99 -10.56 -9.76
N GLU A 70 39.01 -11.84 -9.39
CA GLU A 70 39.79 -12.38 -8.27
C GLU A 70 40.37 -13.74 -8.70
N GLU A 71 41.68 -13.91 -8.51
CA GLU A 71 42.42 -15.10 -8.94
C GLU A 71 42.46 -16.17 -7.86
N ASP A 72 42.47 -15.77 -6.58
CA ASP A 72 42.40 -16.70 -5.46
C ASP A 72 41.03 -17.37 -5.42
N ARG A 73 41.00 -18.70 -5.50
CA ARG A 73 39.76 -19.48 -5.57
C ARG A 73 38.86 -19.28 -4.34
N THR A 74 39.44 -19.18 -3.16
CA THR A 74 38.69 -19.03 -1.90
C THR A 74 38.09 -17.63 -1.82
N LYS A 75 38.88 -16.59 -2.12
CA LYS A 75 38.38 -15.20 -2.17
C LYS A 75 37.33 -15.02 -3.25
N LYS A 76 37.54 -15.61 -4.44
CA LYS A 76 36.58 -15.58 -5.54
C LYS A 76 35.24 -16.18 -5.11
N TYR A 77 35.26 -17.32 -4.42
CA TYR A 77 34.05 -17.93 -3.87
C TYR A 77 33.34 -16.99 -2.88
N ILE A 78 34.07 -16.40 -1.92
CA ILE A 78 33.51 -15.48 -0.91
C ILE A 78 32.86 -14.26 -1.58
N VAL A 79 33.56 -13.64 -2.53
CA VAL A 79 33.04 -12.51 -3.32
C VAL A 79 31.79 -12.92 -4.09
N GLY A 80 31.80 -14.09 -4.72
CA GLY A 80 30.64 -14.61 -5.44
C GLY A 80 29.43 -14.85 -4.54
N GLN A 81 29.62 -15.36 -3.31
CA GLN A 81 28.53 -15.52 -2.35
C GLN A 81 27.98 -14.16 -1.89
N LYS A 82 28.85 -13.15 -1.71
CA LYS A 82 28.44 -11.80 -1.37
C LYS A 82 27.55 -11.19 -2.46
N ILE A 83 27.98 -11.25 -3.73
CA ILE A 83 27.21 -10.72 -4.87
C ILE A 83 25.83 -11.41 -4.95
N ARG A 84 25.78 -12.74 -4.79
CA ARG A 84 24.51 -13.48 -4.79
C ARG A 84 23.53 -13.01 -3.71
N ARG A 85 24.02 -12.74 -2.49
CA ARG A 85 23.20 -12.19 -1.39
C ARG A 85 22.73 -10.78 -1.70
N GLU A 86 23.59 -9.93 -2.24
CA GLU A 86 23.24 -8.56 -2.63
C GLU A 86 22.18 -8.54 -3.74
N LEU A 87 22.31 -9.40 -4.76
CA LEU A 87 21.29 -9.59 -5.79
C LEU A 87 19.98 -10.10 -5.20
N GLN A 88 20.04 -11.03 -4.23
CA GLN A 88 18.84 -11.53 -3.56
C GLN A 88 18.08 -10.44 -2.82
N GLU A 89 18.76 -9.47 -2.20
CA GLU A 89 18.07 -8.34 -1.54
C GLU A 89 17.61 -7.30 -2.58
N LYS A 90 18.45 -7.00 -3.58
CA LYS A 90 18.16 -6.03 -4.64
C LYS A 90 16.91 -6.41 -5.44
N PHE A 91 16.82 -7.68 -5.86
CA PHE A 91 15.72 -8.12 -6.71
C PHE A 91 14.36 -8.10 -6.01
N LYS A 92 14.31 -8.14 -4.66
CA LYS A 92 13.04 -8.02 -3.93
C LYS A 92 12.31 -6.73 -4.28
N TYR A 93 12.99 -5.57 -4.30
CA TYR A 93 12.31 -4.32 -4.64
C TYR A 93 12.31 -4.04 -6.15
N GLU A 94 13.30 -4.51 -6.92
CA GLU A 94 13.30 -4.32 -8.37
C GLU A 94 12.17 -5.08 -9.06
N LEU A 95 11.84 -6.29 -8.61
CA LEU A 95 10.73 -7.06 -9.16
C LEU A 95 9.38 -6.39 -8.91
N VAL A 96 9.24 -5.54 -7.90
CA VAL A 96 7.99 -4.78 -7.69
C VAL A 96 7.74 -3.80 -8.84
N TYR A 97 8.81 -3.26 -9.46
CA TYR A 97 8.70 -2.37 -10.62
C TYR A 97 8.29 -3.12 -11.90
N SER A 98 8.71 -4.37 -12.07
CA SER A 98 8.60 -5.08 -13.35
C SER A 98 7.69 -6.31 -13.36
N CYS A 99 7.31 -6.87 -12.20
CA CYS A 99 6.56 -8.12 -12.10
C CYS A 99 5.18 -7.92 -11.46
N ASN A 100 4.13 -7.85 -12.28
CA ASN A 100 2.73 -7.70 -11.84
C ASN A 100 2.32 -8.79 -10.85
N ALA A 101 2.67 -10.05 -11.10
CA ALA A 101 2.31 -11.14 -10.23
C ALA A 101 2.92 -11.02 -8.83
N TYR A 102 4.12 -10.44 -8.73
CA TYR A 102 4.80 -10.27 -7.45
C TYR A 102 4.21 -9.11 -6.64
N ILE A 103 4.04 -7.93 -7.26
CA ILE A 103 3.40 -6.79 -6.60
C ILE A 103 1.95 -7.11 -6.18
N ASP A 104 1.20 -7.87 -6.98
CA ASP A 104 -0.15 -8.30 -6.63
C ASP A 104 -0.21 -9.11 -5.33
N ILE A 105 0.74 -10.03 -5.10
CA ILE A 105 0.77 -10.83 -3.87
C ILE A 105 1.04 -9.91 -2.67
N ILE A 106 2.00 -9.00 -2.80
CA ILE A 106 2.37 -8.06 -1.73
C ILE A 106 1.20 -7.13 -1.41
N GLU A 107 0.63 -6.51 -2.44
CA GLU A 107 -0.40 -5.50 -2.28
C GLU A 107 -1.74 -6.10 -1.84
N THR A 108 -2.10 -7.30 -2.32
CA THR A 108 -3.26 -8.04 -1.80
C THR A 108 -3.14 -8.26 -0.30
N LYS A 109 -1.95 -8.67 0.18
CA LYS A 109 -1.73 -8.85 1.62
C LYS A 109 -1.82 -7.53 2.38
N ARG A 110 -1.21 -6.45 1.88
CA ARG A 110 -1.30 -5.11 2.51
C ARG A 110 -2.76 -4.63 2.61
N GLN A 111 -3.51 -4.71 1.51
CA GLN A 111 -4.90 -4.25 1.47
C GLN A 111 -5.83 -5.11 2.32
N SER A 112 -5.66 -6.44 2.33
CA SER A 112 -6.50 -7.34 3.14
C SER A 112 -6.40 -7.03 4.64
N VAL A 113 -5.23 -6.65 5.14
CA VAL A 113 -5.07 -6.21 6.54
C VAL A 113 -5.93 -4.97 6.79
N VAL A 114 -5.81 -3.94 5.96
CA VAL A 114 -6.59 -2.69 6.11
C VAL A 114 -8.10 -2.96 5.98
N GLN A 115 -8.51 -3.76 5.00
CA GLN A 115 -9.91 -4.14 4.79
C GLN A 115 -10.49 -4.93 5.98
N GLN A 116 -9.70 -5.79 6.62
CA GLN A 116 -10.12 -6.53 7.82
C GLN A 116 -10.43 -5.59 8.99
N TYR A 117 -9.70 -4.48 9.14
CA TYR A 117 -10.02 -3.47 10.15
C TYR A 117 -11.26 -2.67 9.77
N ARG A 118 -11.38 -2.26 8.51
CA ARG A 118 -12.50 -1.44 8.00
C ARG A 118 -13.83 -2.19 7.92
N SER A 119 -13.80 -3.52 7.80
CA SER A 119 -15.02 -4.34 7.77
C SER A 119 -15.64 -4.56 9.15
N LYS A 120 -14.90 -4.28 10.22
CA LYS A 120 -15.41 -4.35 11.59
C LYS A 120 -16.22 -3.09 11.90
N LYS A 121 -17.23 -3.24 12.76
CA LYS A 121 -17.94 -2.10 13.35
C LYS A 121 -16.93 -1.22 14.09
N ILE A 122 -16.97 0.09 13.86
CA ILE A 122 -16.14 1.07 14.58
C ILE A 122 -16.41 0.92 16.08
N ASP A 123 -15.34 0.68 16.84
CA ASP A 123 -15.39 0.61 18.29
C ASP A 123 -15.25 2.04 18.86
N SER A 124 -16.36 2.61 19.30
CA SER A 124 -16.41 3.94 19.91
C SER A 124 -15.67 3.99 21.24
N ASN A 125 -15.71 2.91 22.03
CA ASN A 125 -15.03 2.86 23.33
C ASN A 125 -13.51 2.94 23.13
N GLN A 126 -12.99 2.32 22.06
CA GLN A 126 -11.58 2.43 21.70
C GLN A 126 -11.19 3.87 21.31
N ILE A 127 -12.07 4.60 20.62
CA ILE A 127 -11.84 6.02 20.29
C ILE A 127 -11.79 6.85 21.57
N ASP A 128 -12.74 6.66 22.48
CA ASP A 128 -12.83 7.41 23.73
C ASP A 128 -11.59 7.19 24.60
N LYS A 129 -11.16 5.92 24.75
CA LYS A 129 -9.94 5.58 25.48
C LYS A 129 -8.68 6.23 24.86
N LEU A 130 -8.57 6.26 23.54
CA LEU A 130 -7.45 6.92 22.86
C LEU A 130 -7.50 8.44 23.05
N ASN A 131 -8.69 9.04 23.06
CA ASN A 131 -8.86 10.46 23.33
C ASN A 131 -8.47 10.84 24.76
N GLU A 132 -8.93 10.07 25.75
CA GLU A 132 -8.54 10.24 27.15
C GLU A 132 -7.03 10.09 27.34
N THR A 133 -6.42 9.09 26.69
CA THR A 133 -4.97 8.85 26.76
C THR A 133 -4.18 10.06 26.27
N VAL A 134 -4.55 10.62 25.11
CA VAL A 134 -3.90 11.83 24.57
C VAL A 134 -4.16 13.06 25.45
N ALA A 135 -5.35 13.18 26.05
CA ALA A 135 -5.67 14.30 26.93
C ALA A 135 -4.89 14.25 28.26
N MET A 136 -4.69 13.07 28.83
CA MET A 136 -3.92 12.87 30.06
C MET A 136 -2.41 12.95 29.81
N GLN A 137 -1.95 12.42 28.67
CA GLN A 137 -0.55 12.32 28.32
C GLN A 137 -0.35 12.64 26.83
N PRO A 138 -0.15 13.92 26.47
CA PRO A 138 0.02 14.35 25.08
C PRO A 138 1.44 14.03 24.57
N LEU A 139 1.82 12.75 24.61
CA LEU A 139 3.11 12.24 24.15
C LEU A 139 3.01 11.87 22.67
N TRP A 140 4.12 12.03 21.94
CA TRP A 140 4.22 11.63 20.53
C TRP A 140 3.74 10.20 20.26
N ALA A 141 4.02 9.26 21.18
CA ALA A 141 3.60 7.86 21.04
C ALA A 141 2.08 7.69 21.12
N ASN A 142 1.40 8.49 21.96
CA ASN A 142 -0.06 8.44 22.11
C ASN A 142 -0.75 9.03 20.88
N TYR A 143 -0.21 10.11 20.32
CA TYR A 143 -0.66 10.63 19.03
C TYR A 143 -0.47 9.59 17.92
N TYR A 144 0.69 8.92 17.85
CA TYR A 144 0.92 7.88 16.85
C TYR A 144 -0.09 6.73 16.95
N ASN A 145 -0.34 6.22 18.15
CA ASN A 145 -1.28 5.12 18.38
C ASN A 145 -2.71 5.51 17.97
N ARG A 146 -3.15 6.74 18.28
CA ARG A 146 -4.46 7.22 17.88
C ARG A 146 -4.54 7.46 16.36
N GLY A 147 -3.50 8.02 15.77
CA GLY A 147 -3.39 8.19 14.32
C GLY A 147 -3.41 6.87 13.55
N GLN A 148 -2.74 5.83 14.06
CA GLN A 148 -2.81 4.47 13.53
C GLN A 148 -4.24 3.92 13.57
N TYR A 149 -4.94 4.08 14.69
CA TYR A 149 -6.32 3.63 14.81
C TYR A 149 -7.23 4.35 13.81
N PHE A 150 -7.12 5.68 13.71
CA PHE A 150 -7.87 6.45 12.73
C PHE A 150 -7.59 6.03 11.28
N TYR A 151 -6.34 5.72 10.95
CA TYR A 151 -5.96 5.18 9.63
C TYR A 151 -6.67 3.85 9.33
N TYR A 152 -6.65 2.92 10.29
CA TYR A 152 -7.26 1.61 10.14
C TYR A 152 -8.79 1.67 9.99
N ILE A 153 -9.46 2.59 10.67
CA ILE A 153 -10.92 2.78 10.51
C ILE A 153 -11.29 3.69 9.32
N GLY A 154 -10.30 4.23 8.60
CA GLY A 154 -10.50 5.03 7.39
C GLY A 154 -10.72 6.54 7.62
N ASP A 155 -10.58 7.04 8.84
CA ASP A 155 -10.59 8.48 9.12
C ASP A 155 -9.22 9.09 8.81
N LEU A 156 -8.93 9.21 7.51
CA LEU A 156 -7.62 9.65 7.02
C LEU A 156 -7.26 11.09 7.43
N GLN A 157 -8.26 11.94 7.71
CA GLN A 157 -8.01 13.32 8.15
C GLN A 157 -7.48 13.36 9.57
N LYS A 158 -8.15 12.68 10.51
CA LYS A 158 -7.66 12.59 11.89
C LYS A 158 -6.34 11.82 11.98
N ALA A 159 -6.21 10.75 11.19
CA ALA A 159 -4.95 10.01 11.10
C ALA A 159 -3.79 10.91 10.68
N LEU A 160 -3.98 11.74 9.64
CA LEU A 160 -2.96 12.66 9.16
C LEU A 160 -2.57 13.70 10.21
N GLN A 161 -3.56 14.25 10.93
CA GLN A 161 -3.33 15.23 11.99
C GLN A 161 -2.50 14.64 13.12
N ASP A 162 -2.92 13.49 13.65
CA ASP A 162 -2.27 12.82 14.78
C ASP A 162 -0.85 12.35 14.42
N VAL A 163 -0.65 11.80 13.22
CA VAL A 163 0.68 11.34 12.80
C VAL A 163 1.65 12.50 12.63
N LYS A 164 1.20 13.64 12.09
CA LYS A 164 2.05 14.84 12.01
C LYS A 164 2.40 15.36 13.40
N LYS A 165 1.41 15.45 14.29
CA LYS A 165 1.64 15.88 15.67
C LYS A 165 2.61 14.95 16.41
N SER A 166 2.49 13.64 16.17
CA SER A 166 3.44 12.65 16.67
C SER A 166 4.87 12.90 16.20
N ILE A 167 5.07 13.22 14.91
CA ILE A 167 6.41 13.53 14.39
C ILE A 167 6.94 14.81 15.01
N GLU A 168 6.14 15.88 15.05
CA GLU A 168 6.51 17.19 15.60
C GLU A 168 6.92 17.12 17.09
N ASP A 169 6.21 16.30 17.88
CA ASP A 169 6.46 16.18 19.33
C ASP A 169 7.50 15.11 19.67
N ASN A 170 8.01 14.35 18.69
CA ASN A 170 9.02 13.33 18.94
C ASN A 170 10.39 13.99 19.13
N PRO A 171 11.09 13.78 20.27
CA PRO A 171 12.43 14.36 20.48
C PRO A 171 13.48 13.96 19.43
N LEU A 172 13.22 12.89 18.66
CA LEU A 172 14.08 12.40 17.59
C LEU A 172 13.57 12.79 16.20
N PHE A 173 12.73 13.83 16.06
CA PHE A 173 12.09 14.21 14.80
C PHE A 173 13.07 14.46 13.64
N ASP A 174 14.27 14.96 13.93
CA ASP A 174 15.34 15.15 12.93
C ASP A 174 15.97 13.83 12.42
N ASN A 175 15.69 12.71 13.08
CA ASN A 175 16.18 11.39 12.72
C ASN A 175 15.06 10.55 12.07
N TYR A 176 15.01 10.59 10.73
CA TYR A 176 14.07 9.80 9.92
C TYR A 176 14.13 8.30 10.18
N LEU A 177 15.30 7.74 10.55
CA LEU A 177 15.42 6.32 10.86
C LEU A 177 14.79 6.01 12.22
N ALA A 178 15.01 6.86 13.22
CA ALA A 178 14.41 6.69 14.55
C ALA A 178 12.89 6.92 14.55
N THR A 179 12.39 7.73 13.62
CA THR A 179 10.95 8.05 13.44
C THR A 179 10.34 7.36 12.22
N ALA A 180 10.98 6.27 11.75
CA ALA A 180 10.58 5.61 10.50
C ALA A 180 9.13 5.13 10.55
N GLN A 181 8.65 4.65 11.70
CA GLN A 181 7.27 4.16 11.85
C GLN A 181 6.23 5.25 11.61
N GLN A 182 6.40 6.43 12.21
CA GLN A 182 5.53 7.59 11.99
C GLN A 182 5.55 8.01 10.51
N HIS A 183 6.75 8.09 9.93
CA HIS A 183 6.93 8.48 8.54
C HIS A 183 6.34 7.46 7.55
N ILE A 184 6.47 6.16 7.80
CA ILE A 184 5.85 5.10 6.99
C ILE A 184 4.33 5.24 7.01
N LEU A 185 3.73 5.49 8.17
CA LEU A 185 2.29 5.71 8.27
C LEU A 185 1.86 6.98 7.55
N LEU A 186 2.61 8.08 7.68
CA LEU A 186 2.37 9.32 6.94
C LEU A 186 2.42 9.09 5.42
N ALA A 187 3.42 8.36 4.94
CA ALA A 187 3.55 7.99 3.53
C ALA A 187 2.38 7.09 3.08
N THR A 188 1.93 6.17 3.93
CA THR A 188 0.78 5.30 3.64
C THR A 188 -0.53 6.10 3.56
N ILE A 189 -0.72 7.09 4.43
CA ILE A 189 -1.87 8.02 4.35
C ILE A 189 -1.80 8.83 3.05
N TYR A 190 -0.62 9.33 2.66
CA TYR A 190 -0.46 10.01 1.38
C TYR A 190 -0.67 9.10 0.18
N GLU A 191 -0.25 7.83 0.26
CA GLU A 191 -0.52 6.80 -0.74
C GLU A 191 -2.04 6.60 -0.94
N GLU A 192 -2.82 6.46 0.14
CA GLU A 192 -4.29 6.33 0.05
C GLU A 192 -4.96 7.61 -0.48
N GLN A 193 -4.40 8.78 -0.17
CA GLN A 193 -4.83 10.06 -0.72
C GLN A 193 -4.34 10.30 -2.16
N LYS A 194 -3.66 9.31 -2.78
CA LYS A 194 -3.05 9.41 -4.13
C LYS A 194 -2.01 10.53 -4.27
N LYS A 195 -1.47 11.01 -3.15
CA LYS A 195 -0.37 11.99 -3.08
C LYS A 195 0.97 11.27 -3.18
N TYR A 196 1.17 10.55 -4.28
CA TYR A 196 2.27 9.60 -4.45
C TYR A 196 3.66 10.25 -4.33
N ASP A 197 3.84 11.46 -4.86
CA ASP A 197 5.13 12.16 -4.79
C ASP A 197 5.54 12.46 -3.34
N LYS A 198 4.58 12.78 -2.47
CA LYS A 198 4.84 13.00 -1.04
C LYS A 198 5.22 11.70 -0.33
N ALA A 199 4.54 10.60 -0.66
CA ALA A 199 4.87 9.29 -0.09
C ALA A 199 6.26 8.81 -0.53
N ILE A 200 6.61 8.97 -1.82
CA ILE A 200 7.94 8.62 -2.35
C ILE A 200 9.03 9.42 -1.66
N ALA A 201 8.85 10.74 -1.53
CA ALA A 201 9.84 11.61 -0.88
C ALA A 201 10.12 11.19 0.58
N ILE A 202 9.10 10.72 1.30
CA ILE A 202 9.27 10.21 2.66
C ILE A 202 10.08 8.91 2.66
N TYR A 203 9.79 7.96 1.77
CA TYR A 203 10.55 6.72 1.69
C TYR A 203 12.01 6.96 1.30
N ASP A 204 12.27 7.93 0.41
CA ASP A 204 13.63 8.36 0.06
C ASP A 204 14.36 8.97 1.26
N ALA A 205 13.67 9.78 2.07
CA ALA A 205 14.24 10.34 3.29
C ALA A 205 14.62 9.24 4.31
N ILE A 206 13.78 8.22 4.50
CA ILE A 206 14.07 7.08 5.38
C ILE A 206 15.30 6.29 4.90
N ASN A 207 15.39 6.01 3.59
CA ASN A 207 16.48 5.23 3.00
C ASN A 207 17.77 6.03 2.74
N SER A 208 17.78 7.35 3.00
CA SER A 208 18.92 8.23 2.70
C SER A 208 20.25 7.80 3.33
N LYS A 209 20.21 7.19 4.52
CA LYS A 209 21.40 6.76 5.27
C LYS A 209 21.68 5.26 5.16
N ILE A 210 20.63 4.44 5.11
CA ILE A 210 20.71 2.98 5.10
C ILE A 210 19.65 2.47 4.14
N SER A 211 20.06 1.68 3.14
CA SER A 211 19.13 1.00 2.24
C SER A 211 18.38 -0.07 3.01
N ASN A 212 17.09 0.17 3.27
CA ASN A 212 16.18 -0.84 3.81
C ASN A 212 15.33 -1.45 2.65
N PRO A 213 15.47 -2.75 2.36
CA PRO A 213 14.72 -3.41 1.29
C PRO A 213 13.20 -3.29 1.44
N ASP A 214 12.67 -3.31 2.66
CA ASP A 214 11.23 -3.19 2.91
C ASP A 214 10.72 -1.79 2.54
N ILE A 215 11.48 -0.75 2.88
CA ILE A 215 11.18 0.64 2.48
C ILE A 215 11.29 0.81 0.96
N ALA A 216 12.28 0.16 0.34
CA ALA A 216 12.43 0.17 -1.12
C ALA A 216 11.23 -0.52 -1.82
N ILE A 217 10.70 -1.60 -1.25
CA ILE A 217 9.45 -2.25 -1.71
C ILE A 217 8.28 -1.28 -1.61
N LEU A 218 8.09 -0.60 -0.47
CA LEU A 218 7.00 0.38 -0.30
C LEU A 218 7.09 1.52 -1.33
N LYS A 219 8.29 2.07 -1.54
CA LYS A 219 8.54 3.07 -2.59
C LYS A 219 8.18 2.54 -3.97
N ALA A 220 8.61 1.32 -4.30
CA ALA A 220 8.35 0.71 -5.60
C ALA A 220 6.84 0.51 -5.86
N ILE A 221 6.09 0.10 -4.83
CA ILE A 221 4.62 -0.01 -4.90
C ILE A 221 3.99 1.35 -5.21
N VAL A 222 4.37 2.39 -4.48
CA VAL A 222 3.83 3.74 -4.67
C VAL A 222 4.19 4.31 -6.04
N ALA A 223 5.43 4.11 -6.50
CA ALA A 223 5.86 4.52 -7.84
C ALA A 223 5.05 3.81 -8.94
N ARG A 224 4.76 2.52 -8.76
CA ARG A 224 3.90 1.76 -9.66
C ARG A 224 2.48 2.30 -9.69
N LYS A 225 1.90 2.59 -8.52
CA LYS A 225 0.55 3.20 -8.41
C LYS A 225 0.50 4.58 -9.08
N ARG A 226 1.53 5.41 -8.89
CA ARG A 226 1.69 6.69 -9.61
C ARG A 226 1.66 6.51 -11.12
N ASN A 227 2.29 5.44 -11.61
CA ASN A 227 2.35 5.09 -13.04
C ASN A 227 1.16 4.22 -13.51
N GLY A 228 0.05 4.22 -12.79
CA GLY A 228 -1.21 3.61 -13.23
C GLY A 228 -1.40 2.13 -12.87
N TYR A 229 -0.48 1.51 -12.12
CA TYR A 229 -0.74 0.19 -11.53
C TYR A 229 -1.99 0.23 -10.66
N ARG A 230 -2.85 -0.77 -10.83
CA ARG A 230 -4.04 -1.02 -10.01
C ARG A 230 -4.05 -2.48 -9.61
N LEU A 231 -4.47 -2.77 -8.38
CA LEU A 231 -4.55 -4.14 -7.93
C LEU A 231 -5.66 -4.87 -8.69
N ALA A 232 -5.42 -6.11 -9.10
CA ALA A 232 -6.37 -6.88 -9.90
C ALA A 232 -7.78 -6.99 -9.28
N SER A 233 -7.88 -7.07 -7.94
CA SER A 233 -9.17 -7.08 -7.22
C SER A 233 -9.93 -5.75 -7.36
N GLU A 234 -9.24 -4.62 -7.37
CA GLU A 234 -9.85 -3.29 -7.56
C GLU A 234 -10.47 -3.17 -8.96
N VAL A 235 -9.80 -3.73 -9.97
CA VAL A 235 -10.27 -3.72 -11.37
C VAL A 235 -11.59 -4.51 -11.50
N GLN A 236 -11.68 -5.70 -10.90
CA GLN A 236 -12.89 -6.53 -10.98
C GLN A 236 -14.12 -5.89 -10.30
N HIS A 237 -13.92 -5.16 -9.19
CA HIS A 237 -15.01 -4.38 -8.57
C HIS A 237 -15.47 -3.22 -9.46
N THR A 238 -14.55 -2.51 -10.13
CA THR A 238 -14.95 -1.43 -11.04
C THR A 238 -15.68 -1.94 -12.28
N THR A 239 -15.23 -3.04 -12.89
CA THR A 239 -15.88 -3.62 -14.07
C THR A 239 -17.26 -4.20 -13.73
N SER A 240 -17.43 -4.81 -12.56
CA SER A 240 -18.74 -5.31 -12.12
C SER A 240 -19.72 -4.18 -11.81
N ILE A 241 -19.28 -3.05 -11.23
CA ILE A 241 -20.11 -1.86 -11.03
C ILE A 241 -20.49 -1.21 -12.37
N LEU A 242 -19.57 -1.11 -13.32
CA LEU A 242 -19.87 -0.57 -14.66
C LEU A 242 -20.86 -1.46 -15.42
N ASN A 243 -20.69 -2.78 -15.35
CA ASN A 243 -21.62 -3.76 -15.94
C ASN A 243 -22.98 -3.80 -15.23
N ALA A 244 -23.03 -3.46 -13.93
CA ALA A 244 -24.28 -3.32 -13.19
C ALA A 244 -25.02 -2.03 -13.55
N LYS A 245 -24.29 -0.93 -13.82
CA LYS A 245 -24.87 0.35 -14.28
C LYS A 245 -25.33 0.33 -15.73
N SER A 246 -24.81 -0.59 -16.57
CA SER A 246 -25.22 -0.73 -17.97
C SER A 246 -26.42 -1.67 -18.19
N ARG A 247 -27.01 -2.22 -17.12
CA ARG A 247 -28.29 -2.95 -17.19
C ARG A 247 -29.43 -1.96 -16.91
N GLU A 248 -29.96 -1.35 -17.96
CA GLU A 248 -31.27 -0.69 -17.89
C GLU A 248 -32.35 -1.72 -17.51
N PRO A 249 -33.37 -1.36 -16.71
CA PRO A 249 -34.51 -2.22 -16.47
C PRO A 249 -35.28 -2.35 -17.79
N ASN A 250 -35.24 -3.53 -18.41
CA ASN A 250 -36.10 -3.85 -19.55
C ASN A 250 -37.56 -3.88 -19.05
N ASP A 251 -38.26 -2.77 -19.24
CA ASP A 251 -39.70 -2.68 -19.09
C ASP A 251 -40.36 -3.29 -20.34
N LYS A 252 -40.85 -4.53 -20.20
CA LYS A 252 -41.84 -5.13 -21.11
C LYS A 252 -42.88 -5.87 -20.29
N THR A 253 -43.88 -5.10 -19.87
CA THR A 253 -45.31 -5.43 -19.96
C THR A 253 -45.68 -6.91 -20.17
N LEU A 254 -46.30 -7.50 -19.14
CA LEU A 254 -47.29 -8.57 -19.30
C LEU A 254 -48.60 -8.11 -18.68
N ILE A 255 -49.52 -7.72 -19.57
CA ILE A 255 -50.92 -7.46 -19.31
C ILE A 255 -51.57 -8.77 -18.87
N SER A 256 -52.18 -8.78 -17.68
CA SER A 256 -53.20 -9.76 -17.31
C SER A 256 -54.28 -9.05 -16.49
N LYS A 257 -55.45 -8.94 -17.11
CA LYS A 257 -56.67 -8.33 -16.57
C LYS A 257 -57.15 -9.10 -15.33
N ARG A 258 -57.48 -8.38 -14.26
CA ARG A 258 -58.73 -8.65 -13.52
C ARG A 258 -59.24 -7.43 -12.77
N THR A 259 -60.52 -7.20 -13.01
CA THR A 259 -61.44 -6.15 -12.58
C THR A 259 -61.65 -6.10 -11.07
N ARG A 260 -61.73 -4.89 -10.48
CA ARG A 260 -62.97 -4.35 -9.89
C ARG A 260 -62.79 -2.92 -9.35
N ALA A 261 -63.88 -2.18 -9.52
CA ALA A 261 -64.16 -0.79 -9.18
C ALA A 261 -63.81 -0.35 -7.75
N ILE A 262 -63.61 0.96 -7.54
CA ILE A 262 -64.53 1.86 -6.82
C ILE A 262 -63.90 3.27 -6.66
N GLN A 263 -64.66 4.27 -7.13
CA GLN A 263 -64.84 5.66 -6.68
C GLN A 263 -63.65 6.59 -6.33
N THR A 264 -63.52 7.61 -7.19
CA THR A 264 -63.53 9.05 -6.88
C THR A 264 -63.28 9.50 -5.44
N ASN A 265 -62.28 10.38 -5.23
CA ASN A 265 -62.54 11.78 -4.87
C ASN A 265 -61.29 12.67 -4.93
N LYS A 266 -61.50 13.87 -5.48
CA LYS A 266 -60.63 15.05 -5.40
C LYS A 266 -60.53 15.54 -3.96
N THR A 267 -59.40 16.16 -3.59
CA THR A 267 -59.39 17.53 -3.04
C THR A 267 -57.98 18.07 -2.90
N ASP A 268 -57.80 19.28 -3.41
CA ASP A 268 -56.70 20.20 -3.19
C ASP A 268 -56.60 20.65 -1.72
N LYS A 269 -55.39 21.01 -1.25
CA LYS A 269 -55.12 22.33 -0.64
C LYS A 269 -53.63 22.61 -0.41
N LYS A 270 -53.23 23.79 -0.88
CA LYS A 270 -52.01 24.55 -0.54
C LYS A 270 -52.17 25.29 0.80
N HIS A 271 -51.05 25.49 1.50
CA HIS A 271 -50.61 26.70 2.26
C HIS A 271 -49.32 26.27 3.01
N GLN A 272 -48.10 26.75 2.77
CA GLN A 272 -47.47 28.08 2.72
C GLN A 272 -47.30 28.79 4.09
N GLN A 273 -46.02 28.79 4.52
CA GLN A 273 -45.23 29.83 5.22
C GLN A 273 -45.39 30.14 6.73
N ASN A 274 -44.27 29.90 7.43
CA ASN A 274 -43.45 30.81 8.27
C ASN A 274 -44.10 31.80 9.26
N SER A 275 -43.68 31.67 10.52
CA SER A 275 -43.33 32.76 11.46
C SER A 275 -42.45 32.14 12.57
N SER A 276 -41.15 32.46 12.65
CA SER A 276 -40.48 33.57 13.34
C SER A 276 -40.36 33.45 14.86
N ALA A 277 -39.10 33.50 15.30
CA ALA A 277 -38.57 34.00 16.58
C ALA A 277 -38.62 33.10 17.82
N GLU A 278 -37.45 32.58 18.22
CA GLU A 278 -37.09 32.57 19.63
C GLU A 278 -35.58 32.78 19.85
N LYS A 279 -35.29 33.52 20.92
CA LYS A 279 -34.02 34.10 21.35
C LYS A 279 -33.32 33.17 22.36
N ARG A 280 -31.99 33.38 22.51
CA ARG A 280 -31.13 33.05 23.69
C ARG A 280 -30.75 31.56 23.85
N LYS A 281 -29.59 31.15 24.37
CA LYS A 281 -28.58 31.80 25.23
C LYS A 281 -27.28 30.99 25.20
N ASP A 282 -26.18 31.73 25.14
CA ASP A 282 -24.82 31.47 25.61
C ASP A 282 -24.67 30.35 26.67
N SER A 283 -23.95 29.28 26.34
CA SER A 283 -23.74 28.07 27.16
C SER A 283 -22.55 28.18 28.14
N THR A 284 -21.98 29.37 28.32
CA THR A 284 -20.84 29.58 29.24
C THR A 284 -21.20 29.64 30.72
N LYS A 285 -22.46 29.40 31.11
CA LYS A 285 -22.91 29.46 32.51
C LYS A 285 -23.03 28.11 33.23
N SER A 286 -22.65 27.00 32.60
CA SER A 286 -22.68 25.65 33.20
C SER A 286 -21.35 25.18 33.83
N LEU A 287 -20.28 25.98 33.79
CA LEU A 287 -18.94 25.54 34.23
C LEU A 287 -18.44 26.18 35.54
N ARG A 288 -19.17 27.13 36.13
CA ARG A 288 -18.74 27.85 37.35
C ARG A 288 -19.28 27.28 38.67
N SER A 289 -20.00 26.17 38.68
CA SER A 289 -20.45 25.50 39.91
C SER A 289 -19.60 24.30 40.34
N LEU A 290 -18.49 24.02 39.64
CA LEU A 290 -17.65 22.83 39.89
C LEU A 290 -16.38 23.10 40.70
N PHE A 291 -16.02 24.37 40.95
CA PHE A 291 -14.86 24.72 41.78
C PHE A 291 -15.29 25.61 42.94
N LYS A 292 -15.59 24.99 44.09
CA LYS A 292 -15.66 25.70 45.38
C LYS A 292 -14.23 26.13 45.75
N MET A 293 -13.85 27.35 45.38
CA MET A 293 -12.72 28.04 46.00
C MET A 293 -13.30 29.14 46.88
N LYS A 294 -13.04 29.04 48.19
CA LYS A 294 -13.22 30.15 49.13
C LYS A 294 -12.08 31.15 48.89
N GLU A 295 -12.42 32.42 49.12
CA GLU A 295 -11.61 33.64 48.92
C GLU A 295 -10.18 33.56 49.47
#